data_AF-A0A842IIG2-F1
#
_entry.id   AF-A0A842IIG2-F1
#
_cell.length_a   1.000
_cell.length_b   1.000
_cell.length_c   1.000
_cell.angle_alpha   90.00
_cell.angle_beta   90.00
_cell.angle_gamma   90.00
#
_symmetry.space_group_name_H-M   'P 1'
#
loop_
_entity.id
_entity.type
_entity.pdbx_description
1 polymer ?
#
loop_
_entity_poly.entity_id
_entity_poly.type
_entity_poly.pdbx_seq_one_letter_code
_entity_poly.pdbx_strand_id
1 'polypeptide(L)'
;MKKINFALILLTLLTSCNSKKSNKDTENKVKRVNSDVTVVITDDSFKAPDSVPAGLLKLKLSNNSSGMHSAHLIKLDKGYTTEQLIKTYSDSIRTGGVRPKWMTHRGGVISEPGSSEIELLLDSGNYAWVCVMGDDSAPHFAGFEHKSFKVYGTLDKSQNLPQSDLTITMTDENFELSSPISKGNQSIEVVNSGSKYHLVAISRLNEDAKAEDVINWYTNYNGPPPARGIIATSAIGPELAARINVDFNSGEYVLFCMANAEGKFHLLDGAITSFTVK
;
A
#
# COMPACT_ATOMS: atom_id res chain seq x y z
N MET A 1 -49.88 75.51 -48.31
CA MET A 1 -49.34 74.14 -48.47
C MET A 1 -48.09 74.01 -47.60
N LYS A 2 -47.81 72.81 -47.08
CA LYS A 2 -46.84 72.41 -46.04
C LYS A 2 -47.33 72.58 -44.59
N LYS A 3 -47.83 71.48 -44.00
CA LYS A 3 -47.85 71.24 -42.56
C LYS A 3 -46.93 70.05 -42.28
N ILE A 4 -45.96 70.27 -41.41
CA ILE A 4 -44.94 69.32 -40.97
C ILE A 4 -45.51 68.55 -39.77
N ASN A 5 -45.51 67.22 -39.84
CA ASN A 5 -45.92 66.35 -38.73
C ASN A 5 -44.69 65.94 -37.91
N PHE A 6 -44.75 66.22 -36.61
CA PHE A 6 -43.82 65.81 -35.57
C PHE A 6 -44.19 64.38 -35.11
N ALA A 7 -43.25 63.44 -35.13
CA ALA A 7 -43.42 62.11 -34.58
C ALA A 7 -42.97 62.08 -33.11
N LEU A 8 -43.89 61.66 -32.24
CA LEU A 8 -43.73 61.56 -30.78
C LEU A 8 -43.30 60.11 -30.44
N ILE A 9 -42.15 59.95 -29.79
CA ILE A 9 -41.67 58.65 -29.27
C ILE A 9 -42.18 58.52 -27.83
N LEU A 10 -43.00 57.50 -27.57
CA LEU A 10 -43.54 57.16 -26.25
C LEU A 10 -42.74 56.01 -25.63
N LEU A 11 -42.20 56.26 -24.44
CA LEU A 11 -41.38 55.36 -23.62
C LEU A 11 -42.30 54.44 -22.80
N THR A 12 -42.18 53.12 -22.91
CA THR A 12 -42.86 52.16 -22.02
C THR A 12 -41.85 51.44 -21.12
N LEU A 13 -42.04 51.62 -19.82
CA LEU A 13 -41.37 50.91 -18.73
C LEU A 13 -42.02 49.52 -18.54
N LEU A 14 -41.20 48.47 -18.48
CA LEU A 14 -41.58 47.18 -17.90
C LEU A 14 -40.50 46.78 -16.88
N THR A 15 -40.89 46.74 -15.61
CA THR A 15 -40.16 46.12 -14.51
C THR A 15 -40.51 44.64 -14.44
N SER A 16 -39.52 43.74 -14.34
CA SER A 16 -39.72 42.35 -13.96
C SER A 16 -38.51 41.77 -13.21
N CYS A 17 -38.82 40.80 -12.35
CA CYS A 17 -38.13 40.38 -11.13
C CYS A 17 -36.69 39.84 -11.26
N ASN A 18 -35.83 40.40 -10.40
CA ASN A 18 -34.94 39.74 -9.45
C ASN A 18 -34.80 38.20 -9.53
N SER A 19 -33.63 37.73 -10.02
CA SER A 19 -32.98 36.54 -9.48
C SER A 19 -31.51 36.84 -9.25
N LYS A 20 -31.13 36.93 -7.96
CA LYS A 20 -29.74 36.90 -7.54
C LYS A 20 -29.18 35.53 -7.92
N LYS A 21 -28.33 35.47 -8.96
CA LYS A 21 -27.44 34.33 -9.19
C LYS A 21 -26.54 34.22 -7.96
N SER A 22 -26.82 33.24 -7.10
CA SER A 22 -25.93 32.93 -5.98
C SER A 22 -24.60 32.45 -6.55
N ASN A 23 -23.54 33.18 -6.23
CA ASN A 23 -22.18 32.76 -6.43
C ASN A 23 -21.91 31.60 -5.44
N LYS A 24 -22.27 30.38 -5.84
CA LYS A 24 -21.98 29.13 -5.11
C LYS A 24 -21.11 28.25 -6.02
N ASP A 25 -19.90 28.72 -6.28
CA ASP A 25 -18.79 27.89 -6.78
C ASP A 25 -17.50 28.38 -6.11
N THR A 26 -17.52 28.38 -4.78
CA THR A 26 -16.30 28.15 -3.99
C THR A 26 -16.50 26.82 -3.29
N GLU A 27 -16.58 25.76 -4.10
CA GLU A 27 -16.17 24.45 -3.60
C GLU A 27 -14.73 24.61 -3.12
N ASN A 28 -14.59 24.48 -1.81
CA ASN A 28 -13.33 24.42 -1.11
C ASN A 28 -12.58 23.21 -1.67
N LYS A 29 -11.76 23.41 -2.70
CA LYS A 29 -10.91 22.37 -3.28
C LYS A 29 -9.84 22.05 -2.23
N VAL A 30 -10.19 21.21 -1.26
CA VAL A 30 -9.26 20.77 -0.22
C VAL A 30 -8.04 20.21 -0.93
N LYS A 31 -6.89 20.84 -0.70
CA LYS A 31 -5.65 20.49 -1.39
C LYS A 31 -5.24 19.11 -0.91
N ARG A 32 -5.55 18.07 -1.70
CA ARG A 32 -5.07 16.70 -1.47
C ARG A 32 -3.54 16.76 -1.33
N VAL A 33 -3.03 16.31 -0.20
CA VAL A 33 -1.59 16.25 0.05
C VAL A 33 -1.13 14.88 -0.43
N ASN A 34 -0.32 14.89 -1.47
CA ASN A 34 0.32 13.70 -2.01
C ASN A 34 1.82 13.83 -1.77
N SER A 35 2.46 12.76 -1.30
CA SER A 35 3.91 12.71 -1.08
C SER A 35 4.51 11.57 -1.87
N ASP A 36 5.51 11.87 -2.68
CA ASP A 36 6.37 10.85 -3.29
C ASP A 36 7.58 10.65 -2.38
N VAL A 37 7.75 9.42 -1.86
CA VAL A 37 8.85 9.05 -0.99
C VAL A 37 9.62 7.90 -1.60
N THR A 38 10.94 8.05 -1.64
CA THR A 38 11.85 6.96 -1.98
C THR A 38 12.65 6.57 -0.75
N VAL A 39 12.56 5.29 -0.37
CA VAL A 39 13.49 4.65 0.56
C VAL A 39 14.59 4.00 -0.27
N VAL A 40 15.85 4.27 0.05
CA VAL A 40 17.01 3.72 -0.66
C VAL A 40 17.76 2.79 0.28
N ILE A 41 18.02 1.57 -0.18
CA ILE A 41 18.78 0.55 0.54
C ILE A 41 20.01 0.17 -0.30
N THR A 42 21.15 0.08 0.37
CA THR A 42 22.40 -0.55 -0.11
C THR A 42 22.82 -1.61 0.90
N ASP A 43 23.83 -2.42 0.60
CA ASP A 43 24.31 -3.46 1.54
C ASP A 43 24.78 -2.87 2.91
N ASP A 44 25.00 -1.56 3.00
CA ASP A 44 25.55 -0.86 4.15
C ASP A 44 24.77 0.41 4.58
N SER A 45 23.65 0.74 3.93
CA SER A 45 22.90 1.96 4.24
C SER A 45 21.39 1.84 4.06
N PHE A 46 20.66 2.53 4.92
CA PHE A 46 19.20 2.65 4.88
C PHE A 46 18.81 4.13 4.93
N LYS A 47 18.32 4.68 3.82
CA LYS A 47 17.97 6.09 3.68
C LYS A 47 16.46 6.25 3.51
N ALA A 48 15.85 6.97 4.44
CA ALA A 48 14.43 7.30 4.43
C ALA A 48 14.22 8.72 5.03
N PRO A 49 13.11 9.41 4.72
CA PRO A 49 12.82 10.73 5.28
C PRO A 49 12.50 10.69 6.78
N ASP A 50 12.81 11.77 7.50
CA ASP A 50 12.48 11.91 8.93
C ASP A 50 11.02 12.32 9.15
N SER A 51 10.36 12.88 8.13
CA SER A 51 8.95 13.25 8.21
C SER A 51 8.28 13.32 6.85
N VAL A 52 6.97 13.09 6.85
CA VAL A 52 6.08 13.22 5.69
C VAL A 52 4.74 13.81 6.15
N PRO A 53 3.99 14.53 5.32
CA PRO A 53 2.64 14.94 5.68
C PRO A 53 1.68 13.75 5.67
N ALA A 54 0.62 13.83 6.49
CA ALA A 54 -0.54 12.95 6.42
C ALA A 54 -1.23 13.09 5.06
N GLY A 55 -1.73 11.98 4.53
CA GLY A 55 -2.32 11.92 3.19
C GLY A 55 -1.88 10.69 2.39
N LEU A 56 -2.05 10.78 1.08
CA LEU A 56 -1.60 9.78 0.12
C LEU A 56 -0.08 9.81 0.02
N LEU A 57 0.54 8.69 0.37
CA LEU A 57 1.94 8.41 0.18
C LEU A 57 2.10 7.50 -1.03
N LYS A 58 2.86 7.92 -2.03
CA LYS A 58 3.44 7.05 -3.03
C LYS A 58 4.85 6.68 -2.59
N LEU A 59 5.01 5.44 -2.16
CA LEU A 59 6.29 4.90 -1.67
C LEU A 59 6.96 4.11 -2.79
N LYS A 60 8.24 4.41 -3.02
CA LYS A 60 9.18 3.59 -3.78
C LYS A 60 10.27 3.04 -2.87
N LEU A 61 10.53 1.74 -2.95
CA LEU A 61 11.77 1.17 -2.45
C LEU A 61 12.75 1.05 -3.62
N SER A 62 13.90 1.70 -3.53
CA SER A 62 15.04 1.51 -4.42
C SER A 62 16.05 0.62 -3.72
N ASN A 63 16.07 -0.65 -4.09
CA ASN A 63 16.97 -1.65 -3.55
C ASN A 63 18.22 -1.80 -4.44
N ASN A 64 19.30 -1.14 -4.02
CA ASN A 64 20.61 -1.17 -4.68
C ASN A 64 21.60 -2.10 -3.93
N SER A 65 21.07 -3.12 -3.26
CA SER A 65 21.83 -4.14 -2.56
C SER A 65 21.85 -5.46 -3.35
N SER A 66 22.52 -6.47 -2.79
CA SER A 66 22.56 -7.81 -3.34
C SER A 66 21.37 -8.71 -2.95
N GLY A 67 20.60 -8.33 -1.93
CA GLY A 67 19.54 -9.17 -1.35
C GLY A 67 18.14 -8.59 -1.51
N MET A 68 17.15 -9.32 -1.02
CA MET A 68 15.78 -8.83 -0.87
C MET A 68 15.66 -7.95 0.37
N HIS A 69 15.02 -6.79 0.26
CA HIS A 69 14.76 -5.88 1.38
C HIS A 69 13.31 -5.37 1.36
N SER A 70 12.89 -4.76 2.46
CA SER A 70 11.56 -4.14 2.58
C SER A 70 11.63 -2.72 3.12
N ALA A 71 10.71 -1.88 2.66
CA ALA A 71 10.35 -0.61 3.28
C ALA A 71 8.99 -0.77 3.95
N HIS A 72 8.98 -1.38 5.14
CA HIS A 72 7.77 -1.66 5.90
C HIS A 72 7.50 -0.51 6.88
N LEU A 73 6.29 0.03 6.86
CA LEU A 73 5.85 1.07 7.77
C LEU A 73 5.15 0.46 8.98
N ILE A 74 5.58 0.87 10.17
CA ILE A 74 4.92 0.54 11.42
C ILE A 74 4.50 1.83 12.12
N LYS A 75 3.21 2.01 12.40
CA LYS A 75 2.72 3.09 13.26
C LYS A 75 2.91 2.68 14.72
N LEU A 76 3.34 3.63 15.55
CA LEU A 76 3.51 3.46 16.98
C LEU A 76 2.43 4.22 17.75
N ASP A 77 1.86 3.58 18.75
CA ASP A 77 0.99 4.26 19.72
C ASP A 77 1.75 5.36 20.46
N LYS A 78 0.99 6.32 20.99
CA LYS A 78 1.54 7.46 21.72
C LYS A 78 2.37 6.97 22.92
N GLY A 79 3.62 7.43 23.00
CA GLY A 79 4.53 7.11 24.09
C GLY A 79 5.52 5.98 23.79
N TYR A 80 5.35 5.27 22.67
CA TYR A 80 6.31 4.25 22.23
C TYR A 80 7.34 4.82 21.25
N THR A 81 8.55 4.26 21.29
CA THR A 81 9.68 4.67 20.45
C THR A 81 10.11 3.57 19.47
N THR A 82 10.88 3.95 18.44
CA THR A 82 11.43 3.00 17.49
C THR A 82 12.43 2.05 18.15
N GLU A 83 13.18 2.48 19.16
CA GLU A 83 14.10 1.63 19.92
C GLU A 83 13.33 0.54 20.70
N GLN A 84 12.19 0.91 21.30
CA GLN A 84 11.30 -0.07 21.94
C GLN A 84 10.72 -1.03 20.90
N LEU A 85 10.35 -0.55 19.71
CA LEU A 85 9.91 -1.38 18.59
C LEU A 85 10.98 -2.41 18.23
N ILE A 86 12.20 -1.97 17.95
CA ILE A 86 13.28 -2.86 17.52
C ILE A 86 13.49 -3.95 18.57
N LYS A 87 13.61 -3.58 19.85
CA LYS A 87 13.82 -4.54 20.92
C LYS A 87 12.68 -5.57 21.00
N THR A 88 11.45 -5.10 21.14
CA THR A 88 10.29 -5.98 21.41
C THR A 88 9.87 -6.77 20.19
N TYR A 89 9.98 -6.19 18.99
CA TYR A 89 9.66 -6.86 17.75
C TYR A 89 10.71 -7.94 17.44
N SER A 90 12.00 -7.66 17.59
CA SER A 90 13.07 -8.68 17.46
C SER A 90 12.87 -9.82 18.45
N ASP A 91 12.58 -9.50 19.72
CA ASP A 91 12.30 -10.51 20.75
C ASP A 91 11.11 -11.39 20.36
N SER A 92 10.04 -10.81 19.79
CA SER A 92 8.87 -11.58 19.32
C SER A 92 9.17 -12.45 18.09
N ILE A 93 9.99 -12.00 17.14
CA ILE A 93 10.41 -12.82 15.99
C ILE A 93 11.20 -14.03 16.50
N ARG A 94 12.25 -13.77 17.27
CA ARG A 94 13.17 -14.80 17.77
C ARG A 94 12.49 -15.87 18.64
N THR A 95 11.43 -15.52 19.33
CA THR A 95 10.73 -16.43 20.25
C THR A 95 9.43 -17.00 19.68
N GLY A 96 9.03 -16.61 18.46
CA GLY A 96 7.69 -16.89 17.94
C GLY A 96 6.57 -16.24 18.78
N GLY A 97 6.90 -15.22 19.56
CA GLY A 97 5.99 -14.57 20.50
C GLY A 97 4.98 -13.64 19.82
N VAL A 98 3.96 -13.26 20.59
CA VAL A 98 2.93 -12.31 20.15
C VAL A 98 3.57 -10.94 19.83
N ARG A 99 3.15 -10.33 18.72
CA ARG A 99 3.60 -8.99 18.34
C ARG A 99 3.10 -7.94 19.35
N PRO A 100 3.87 -6.87 19.63
CA PRO A 100 3.42 -5.83 20.54
C PRO A 100 2.09 -5.21 20.08
N LYS A 101 1.12 -5.07 20.99
CA LYS A 101 -0.22 -4.54 20.65
C LYS A 101 -0.22 -3.05 20.31
N TRP A 102 0.83 -2.32 20.66
CA TRP A 102 0.99 -0.88 20.47
C TRP A 102 1.64 -0.51 19.13
N MET A 103 1.89 -1.50 18.26
CA MET A 103 2.30 -1.28 16.88
C MET A 103 1.19 -1.66 15.91
N THR A 104 1.09 -0.90 14.81
CA THR A 104 0.19 -1.21 13.71
C THR A 104 0.99 -1.34 12.43
N HIS A 105 0.82 -2.45 11.72
CA HIS A 105 1.37 -2.67 10.39
C HIS A 105 0.65 -1.78 9.36
N ARG A 106 1.40 -0.91 8.67
CA ARG A 106 0.84 0.10 7.76
C ARG A 106 1.16 -0.16 6.30
N GLY A 107 1.49 -1.41 5.96
CA GLY A 107 1.92 -1.78 4.63
C GLY A 107 3.35 -1.34 4.36
N GLY A 108 3.64 -1.16 3.09
CA GLY A 108 4.99 -1.01 2.58
C GLY A 108 5.21 -1.98 1.44
N VAL A 109 6.44 -2.04 0.96
CA VAL A 109 6.77 -2.86 -0.20
C VAL A 109 8.06 -3.60 0.00
N ILE A 110 8.13 -4.78 -0.61
CA ILE A 110 9.30 -5.65 -0.66
C ILE A 110 9.88 -5.58 -2.07
N SER A 111 11.21 -5.59 -2.17
CA SER A 111 11.90 -5.60 -3.45
C SER A 111 13.12 -6.51 -3.38
N GLU A 112 13.26 -7.38 -4.37
CA GLU A 112 14.56 -7.93 -4.81
C GLU A 112 15.49 -6.79 -5.27
N PRO A 113 16.76 -7.05 -5.64
CA PRO A 113 17.59 -6.03 -6.28
C PRO A 113 16.84 -5.36 -7.44
N GLY A 114 16.69 -4.03 -7.39
CA GLY A 114 15.80 -3.26 -8.26
C GLY A 114 14.90 -2.30 -7.50
N SER A 115 13.62 -2.20 -7.89
CA SER A 115 12.67 -1.33 -7.20
C SER A 115 11.25 -1.83 -7.24
N SER A 116 10.48 -1.51 -6.19
CA SER A 116 9.05 -1.77 -6.09
C SER A 116 8.33 -0.52 -5.57
N GLU A 117 7.06 -0.36 -5.93
CA GLU A 117 6.24 0.81 -5.55
C GLU A 117 4.89 0.39 -4.95
N ILE A 118 4.39 1.20 -4.02
CA ILE A 118 3.08 1.04 -3.38
C ILE A 118 2.51 2.42 -3.01
N GLU A 119 1.18 2.52 -2.99
CA GLU A 119 0.46 3.71 -2.52
C GLU A 119 -0.32 3.39 -1.25
N LEU A 120 -0.26 4.28 -0.26
CA LEU A 120 -0.82 4.11 1.08
C LEU A 120 -1.45 5.41 1.57
N LEU A 121 -2.46 5.32 2.44
CA LEU A 121 -2.95 6.48 3.20
C LEU A 121 -2.35 6.49 4.60
N LEU A 122 -1.71 7.60 4.94
CA LEU A 122 -1.10 7.82 6.26
C LEU A 122 -1.87 8.87 7.04
N ASP A 123 -2.27 8.52 8.25
CA ASP A 123 -2.75 9.46 9.26
C ASP A 123 -1.57 9.91 10.15
N SER A 124 -1.75 11.03 10.84
CA SER A 124 -0.71 11.62 11.68
C SER A 124 -0.23 10.67 12.77
N GLY A 125 1.05 10.71 13.12
CA GLY A 125 1.58 9.91 14.21
C GLY A 125 3.09 9.70 14.15
N ASN A 126 3.57 8.87 15.08
CA ASN A 126 4.93 8.37 15.10
C ASN A 126 4.98 7.04 14.37
N TYR A 127 6.01 6.87 13.54
CA TYR A 127 6.18 5.68 12.73
C TYR A 127 7.64 5.25 12.72
N ALA A 128 7.86 4.01 12.28
CA ALA A 128 9.17 3.49 11.93
C ALA A 128 9.12 2.91 10.51
N TRP A 129 10.16 3.19 9.75
CA TRP A 129 10.58 2.36 8.64
C TRP A 129 11.39 1.19 9.20
N VAL A 130 11.10 -0.03 8.76
CA VAL A 130 11.87 -1.22 9.12
C VAL A 130 12.05 -2.13 7.90
N CYS A 131 13.21 -2.79 7.81
CA CYS A 131 13.38 -3.95 6.94
C CYS A 131 13.17 -5.24 7.74
N VAL A 132 12.08 -5.96 7.45
CA VAL A 132 11.72 -7.21 8.14
C VAL A 132 12.31 -8.46 7.48
N MET A 133 13.19 -8.27 6.49
CA MET A 133 13.99 -9.35 5.91
C MET A 133 15.10 -9.77 6.88
N GLY A 134 15.83 -10.82 6.53
CA GLY A 134 16.83 -11.46 7.37
C GLY A 134 16.38 -12.85 7.80
N ASP A 135 17.03 -13.39 8.81
CA ASP A 135 16.66 -14.66 9.43
C ASP A 135 15.93 -14.46 10.77
N ASP A 136 15.36 -15.53 11.30
CA ASP A 136 14.62 -15.50 12.58
C ASP A 136 15.50 -15.12 13.78
N SER A 137 16.83 -15.19 13.64
CA SER A 137 17.77 -14.83 14.71
C SER A 137 18.13 -13.35 14.70
N ALA A 138 18.13 -12.71 13.54
CA ALA A 138 18.49 -11.32 13.33
C ALA A 138 17.77 -10.72 12.10
N PRO A 139 16.56 -10.15 12.27
CA PRO A 139 15.96 -9.36 11.20
C PRO A 139 16.82 -8.12 10.93
N HIS A 140 16.87 -7.67 9.68
CA HIS A 140 17.74 -6.56 9.28
C HIS A 140 17.49 -5.27 10.06
N PHE A 141 16.24 -5.00 10.45
CA PHE A 141 15.90 -3.84 11.30
C PHE A 141 16.54 -3.88 12.70
N ALA A 142 16.99 -5.04 13.18
CA ALA A 142 17.75 -5.15 14.43
C ALA A 142 19.15 -4.52 14.30
N GLY A 143 19.66 -4.44 13.07
CA GLY A 143 20.86 -3.70 12.70
C GLY A 143 20.54 -2.26 12.31
N PHE A 144 21.04 -1.81 11.15
CA PHE A 144 20.89 -0.43 10.69
C PHE A 144 19.65 -0.17 9.82
N GLU A 145 18.91 -1.21 9.42
CA GLU A 145 17.80 -1.07 8.46
C GLU A 145 16.47 -0.69 9.13
N HIS A 146 16.54 0.37 9.92
CA HIS A 146 15.38 0.99 10.53
C HIS A 146 15.55 2.51 10.58
N LYS A 147 14.42 3.23 10.65
CA LYS A 147 14.45 4.67 10.89
C LYS A 147 13.14 5.16 11.49
N SER A 148 13.22 5.96 12.55
CA SER A 148 12.06 6.68 13.08
C SER A 148 11.64 7.79 12.11
N PHE A 149 10.34 8.00 11.93
CA PHE A 149 9.84 9.14 11.18
C PHE A 149 8.47 9.60 11.68
N LYS A 150 8.11 10.85 11.37
CA LYS A 150 6.86 11.47 11.81
C LYS A 150 5.94 11.75 10.64
N VAL A 151 4.67 11.34 10.77
CA VAL A 151 3.60 11.80 9.88
C VAL A 151 2.94 13.01 10.53
N TYR A 152 3.04 14.19 9.92
CA TYR A 152 2.51 15.46 10.47
C TYR A 152 1.25 15.94 9.74
N GLY A 153 0.53 16.89 10.34
CA GLY A 153 -0.75 17.37 9.81
C GLY A 153 -1.91 16.46 10.18
N THR A 154 -2.99 16.49 9.42
CA THR A 154 -4.18 15.65 9.63
C THR A 154 -4.58 15.06 8.29
N LEU A 155 -4.88 13.76 8.25
CA LEU A 155 -5.44 13.14 7.06
C LEU A 155 -6.82 13.74 6.78
N ASP A 156 -7.01 14.28 5.58
CA ASP A 156 -8.33 14.65 5.10
C ASP A 156 -9.17 13.38 4.94
N LYS A 157 -10.30 13.29 5.66
CA LYS A 157 -11.20 12.13 5.60
C LYS A 157 -11.84 11.94 4.23
N SER A 158 -11.81 12.95 3.35
CA SER A 158 -12.25 12.82 1.96
C SER A 158 -11.19 12.22 1.03
N GLN A 159 -9.93 12.11 1.49
CA GLN A 159 -8.84 11.54 0.73
C GLN A 159 -8.92 10.01 0.77
N ASN A 160 -8.96 9.41 -0.42
CA ASN A 160 -8.97 7.98 -0.63
C ASN A 160 -7.76 7.57 -1.47
N LEU A 161 -7.45 6.27 -1.51
CA LEU A 161 -6.55 5.73 -2.52
C LEU A 161 -7.09 6.07 -3.92
N PRO A 162 -6.23 6.23 -4.94
CA PRO A 162 -6.69 6.38 -6.32
C PRO A 162 -7.55 5.18 -6.73
N GLN A 163 -8.46 5.39 -7.67
CA GLN A 163 -9.29 4.31 -8.20
C GLN A 163 -8.41 3.19 -8.79
N SER A 164 -8.81 1.94 -8.53
CA SER A 164 -8.17 0.73 -9.03
C SER A 164 -9.06 -0.01 -10.04
N ASP A 165 -8.46 -0.84 -10.86
CA ASP A 165 -9.15 -1.68 -11.85
C ASP A 165 -9.82 -2.89 -11.18
N LEU A 166 -9.21 -3.40 -10.11
CA LEU A 166 -9.74 -4.48 -9.29
C LEU A 166 -9.28 -4.36 -7.82
N THR A 167 -9.90 -5.17 -6.97
CA THR A 167 -9.55 -5.34 -5.56
C THR A 167 -9.12 -6.77 -5.28
N ILE A 168 -8.02 -6.93 -4.54
CA ILE A 168 -7.64 -8.16 -3.84
C ILE A 168 -8.02 -7.97 -2.37
N THR A 169 -9.01 -8.71 -1.90
CA THR A 169 -9.38 -8.73 -0.48
C THR A 169 -8.65 -9.88 0.21
N MET A 170 -7.82 -9.56 1.20
CA MET A 170 -7.17 -10.52 2.07
C MET A 170 -8.09 -10.79 3.26
N THR A 171 -8.48 -12.05 3.44
CA THR A 171 -9.18 -12.51 4.65
C THR A 171 -8.21 -13.30 5.52
N ASP A 172 -8.68 -13.82 6.66
CA ASP A 172 -7.83 -14.66 7.51
C ASP A 172 -7.48 -16.02 6.89
N GLU A 173 -8.23 -16.45 5.88
CA GLU A 173 -8.11 -17.79 5.29
C GLU A 173 -7.80 -17.78 3.78
N ASN A 174 -8.10 -16.69 3.07
CA ASN A 174 -8.06 -16.70 1.59
C ASN A 174 -7.85 -15.30 0.98
N PHE A 175 -7.70 -15.27 -0.35
CA PHE A 175 -7.74 -14.07 -1.18
C PHE A 175 -9.00 -14.08 -2.05
N GLU A 176 -9.71 -12.96 -2.09
CA GLU A 176 -10.87 -12.77 -2.98
C GLU A 176 -10.55 -11.71 -4.02
N LEU A 177 -10.85 -12.02 -5.29
CA LEU A 177 -10.71 -11.09 -6.42
C LEU A 177 -12.07 -10.50 -6.77
N SER A 178 -12.18 -9.18 -6.89
CA SER A 178 -13.41 -8.52 -7.34
C SER A 178 -13.75 -8.83 -8.81
N SER A 179 -12.74 -9.17 -9.60
CA SER A 179 -12.83 -9.49 -11.03
C SER A 179 -11.58 -10.27 -11.46
N PRO A 180 -11.64 -11.03 -12.57
CA PRO A 180 -10.47 -11.67 -13.14
C PRO A 180 -9.38 -10.64 -13.53
N ILE A 181 -8.12 -10.97 -13.25
CA ILE A 181 -6.97 -10.12 -13.61
C ILE A 181 -6.71 -10.22 -15.11
N SER A 182 -6.66 -9.08 -15.79
CA SER A 182 -6.41 -8.99 -17.23
C SER A 182 -4.94 -8.73 -17.54
N LYS A 183 -4.50 -9.07 -18.77
CA LYS A 183 -3.16 -8.76 -19.26
C LYS A 183 -2.92 -7.24 -19.35
N GLY A 184 -1.67 -6.84 -19.12
CA GLY A 184 -1.19 -5.47 -19.15
C GLY A 184 -1.12 -4.85 -17.76
N ASN A 185 -0.93 -3.53 -17.72
CA ASN A 185 -0.93 -2.78 -16.47
C ASN A 185 -2.30 -2.91 -15.79
N GLN A 186 -2.28 -3.36 -14.54
CA GLN A 186 -3.42 -3.42 -13.64
C GLN A 186 -3.09 -2.63 -12.39
N SER A 187 -3.97 -1.69 -12.06
CA SER A 187 -3.97 -1.04 -10.75
C SER A 187 -4.87 -1.81 -9.80
N ILE A 188 -4.33 -2.19 -8.66
CA ILE A 188 -4.96 -3.14 -7.74
C ILE A 188 -5.02 -2.50 -6.36
N GLU A 189 -6.22 -2.40 -5.80
CA GLU A 189 -6.37 -2.14 -4.38
C GLU A 189 -6.24 -3.46 -3.61
N VAL A 190 -5.37 -3.49 -2.61
CA VAL A 190 -5.20 -4.62 -1.70
C VAL A 190 -5.79 -4.22 -0.36
N VAL A 191 -6.85 -4.89 0.06
CA VAL A 191 -7.59 -4.57 1.29
C VAL A 191 -7.44 -5.71 2.28
N ASN A 192 -7.10 -5.40 3.53
CA ASN A 192 -7.15 -6.38 4.60
C ASN A 192 -8.51 -6.34 5.32
N SER A 193 -9.33 -7.38 5.09
CA SER A 193 -10.61 -7.59 5.79
C SER A 193 -10.53 -8.70 6.84
N GLY A 194 -9.34 -9.26 7.07
CA GLY A 194 -9.07 -10.22 8.14
C GLY A 194 -8.89 -9.54 9.50
N SER A 195 -8.88 -10.34 10.56
CA SER A 195 -8.62 -9.90 11.93
C SER A 195 -7.12 -9.81 12.26
N LYS A 196 -6.27 -10.42 11.43
CA LYS A 196 -4.81 -10.38 11.55
C LYS A 196 -4.20 -9.45 10.50
N TYR A 197 -2.92 -9.12 10.66
CA TYR A 197 -2.17 -8.50 9.57
C TYR A 197 -1.89 -9.53 8.48
N HIS A 198 -1.96 -9.10 7.23
CA HIS A 198 -1.68 -9.94 6.05
C HIS A 198 -0.82 -9.18 5.04
N LEU A 199 -0.23 -9.91 4.11
CA LEU A 199 0.45 -9.33 2.95
C LEU A 199 0.04 -10.11 1.71
N VAL A 200 0.19 -9.48 0.54
CA VAL A 200 0.04 -10.18 -0.74
C VAL A 200 1.40 -10.27 -1.40
N ALA A 201 1.81 -11.50 -1.70
CA ALA A 201 2.89 -11.79 -2.64
C ALA A 201 2.26 -12.33 -3.94
N ILE A 202 2.62 -11.72 -5.07
CA ILE A 202 2.18 -12.13 -6.40
C ILE A 202 3.38 -12.75 -7.10
N SER A 203 3.27 -14.01 -7.49
CA SER A 203 4.30 -14.70 -8.25
C SER A 203 3.72 -15.33 -9.51
N ARG A 204 4.52 -15.34 -10.57
CA ARG A 204 4.22 -16.07 -11.81
C ARG A 204 4.73 -17.49 -11.66
N LEU A 205 3.87 -18.48 -11.88
CA LEU A 205 4.27 -19.90 -11.89
C LEU A 205 5.16 -20.18 -13.10
N ASN A 206 6.13 -21.07 -12.92
CA ASN A 206 6.87 -21.65 -14.04
C ASN A 206 5.93 -22.54 -14.88
N GLU A 207 6.38 -22.92 -16.07
CA GLU A 207 5.65 -23.86 -16.92
C GLU A 207 5.35 -25.16 -16.14
N ASP A 208 4.11 -25.63 -16.25
CA ASP A 208 3.53 -26.81 -15.56
C ASP A 208 3.52 -26.78 -14.02
N ALA A 209 4.08 -25.75 -13.39
CA ALA A 209 4.08 -25.60 -11.93
C ALA A 209 2.68 -25.25 -11.41
N LYS A 210 2.40 -25.68 -10.17
CA LYS A 210 1.13 -25.44 -9.47
C LYS A 210 1.36 -24.77 -8.12
N ALA A 211 0.27 -24.29 -7.52
CA ALA A 211 0.31 -23.68 -6.18
C ALA A 211 0.89 -24.64 -5.13
N GLU A 212 0.59 -25.94 -5.23
CA GLU A 212 1.10 -26.96 -4.33
C GLU A 212 2.63 -27.08 -4.40
N ASP A 213 3.23 -26.88 -5.58
CA ASP A 213 4.68 -26.88 -5.74
C ASP A 213 5.32 -25.72 -4.96
N VAL A 214 4.66 -24.56 -4.94
CA VAL A 214 5.10 -23.39 -4.15
C VAL A 214 5.07 -23.71 -2.65
N ILE A 215 3.98 -24.30 -2.15
CA ILE A 215 3.88 -24.74 -0.75
C ILE A 215 4.99 -25.75 -0.42
N ASN A 216 5.17 -26.76 -1.27
CA ASN A 216 6.16 -27.81 -1.09
C ASN A 216 7.59 -27.24 -1.08
N TRP A 217 7.87 -26.26 -1.94
CA TRP A 217 9.16 -25.61 -2.00
C TRP A 217 9.44 -24.79 -0.74
N TYR A 218 8.49 -23.99 -0.24
CA TYR A 218 8.67 -23.25 1.02
C TYR A 218 8.74 -24.16 2.25
N THR A 219 8.17 -25.35 2.18
CA THR A 219 8.25 -26.35 3.27
C THR A 219 9.64 -26.99 3.34
N ASN A 220 10.26 -27.27 2.19
CA ASN A 220 11.45 -28.12 2.12
C ASN A 220 12.73 -27.42 1.64
N TYR A 221 12.60 -26.23 1.03
CA TYR A 221 13.66 -25.49 0.34
C TYR A 221 14.51 -26.36 -0.59
N ASN A 222 13.86 -27.26 -1.34
CA ASN A 222 14.53 -28.23 -2.20
C ASN A 222 14.32 -27.90 -3.68
N GLY A 223 15.41 -27.88 -4.45
CA GLY A 223 15.39 -27.59 -5.87
C GLY A 223 15.15 -26.12 -6.22
N PRO A 224 15.03 -25.80 -7.52
CA PRO A 224 14.75 -24.44 -7.97
C PRO A 224 13.34 -23.99 -7.55
N PRO A 225 13.12 -22.68 -7.30
CA PRO A 225 11.78 -22.16 -7.01
C PRO A 225 10.79 -22.43 -8.16
N PRO A 226 9.56 -22.89 -7.88
CA PRO A 226 8.55 -23.20 -8.90
C PRO A 226 7.81 -21.95 -9.43
N ALA A 227 8.12 -20.77 -8.89
CA ALA A 227 7.52 -19.50 -9.28
C ALA A 227 8.54 -18.37 -9.18
N ARG A 228 8.34 -17.32 -9.98
CA ARG A 228 9.09 -16.07 -9.93
C ARG A 228 8.24 -14.97 -9.29
N GLY A 229 8.78 -14.34 -8.24
CA GLY A 229 8.17 -13.17 -7.62
C GLY A 229 8.02 -11.99 -8.59
N ILE A 230 6.85 -11.34 -8.56
CA ILE A 230 6.55 -10.12 -9.32
C ILE A 230 6.56 -8.91 -8.38
N ILE A 231 5.78 -9.00 -7.30
CA ILE A 231 5.71 -7.97 -6.27
C ILE A 231 5.25 -8.61 -4.96
N ALA A 232 5.68 -8.04 -3.84
CA ALA A 232 5.08 -8.31 -2.54
C ALA A 232 4.90 -7.02 -1.75
N THR A 233 3.74 -6.89 -1.09
CA THR A 233 3.54 -5.85 -0.08
C THR A 233 4.25 -6.25 1.21
N SER A 234 4.55 -5.28 2.07
CA SER A 234 4.75 -5.58 3.49
C SER A 234 3.41 -5.84 4.18
N ALA A 235 3.44 -6.25 5.45
CA ALA A 235 2.23 -6.52 6.21
C ALA A 235 1.34 -5.28 6.33
N ILE A 236 0.04 -5.48 6.13
CA ILE A 236 -1.04 -4.50 6.23
C ILE A 236 -1.94 -4.96 7.39
N GLY A 237 -2.19 -4.09 8.36
CA GLY A 237 -3.07 -4.38 9.49
C GLY A 237 -4.56 -4.48 9.10
N PRO A 238 -5.43 -4.97 10.00
CA PRO A 238 -6.87 -5.05 9.76
C PRO A 238 -7.48 -3.70 9.34
N GLU A 239 -8.49 -3.75 8.47
CA GLU A 239 -9.24 -2.59 7.96
C GLU A 239 -8.41 -1.57 7.17
N LEU A 240 -7.17 -1.89 6.84
CA LEU A 240 -6.28 -1.04 6.05
C LEU A 240 -6.19 -1.54 4.61
N ALA A 241 -5.86 -0.60 3.72
CA ALA A 241 -5.69 -0.85 2.30
C ALA A 241 -4.42 -0.20 1.76
N ALA A 242 -3.96 -0.73 0.64
CA ALA A 242 -2.89 -0.19 -0.17
C ALA A 242 -3.25 -0.31 -1.66
N ARG A 243 -2.56 0.43 -2.52
CA ARG A 243 -2.67 0.25 -3.97
C ARG A 243 -1.32 -0.10 -4.57
N ILE A 244 -1.30 -1.13 -5.40
CA ILE A 244 -0.13 -1.56 -6.18
C ILE A 244 -0.44 -1.49 -7.67
N ASN A 245 0.60 -1.40 -8.49
CA ASN A 245 0.48 -1.47 -9.94
C ASN A 245 1.35 -2.61 -10.44
N VAL A 246 0.80 -3.48 -11.28
CA VAL A 246 1.49 -4.66 -11.79
C VAL A 246 1.21 -4.79 -13.28
N ASP A 247 2.24 -5.02 -14.08
CA ASP A 247 2.11 -5.33 -15.51
C ASP A 247 2.08 -6.86 -15.69
N PHE A 248 0.90 -7.39 -16.06
CA PHE A 248 0.70 -8.82 -16.21
C PHE A 248 0.91 -9.27 -17.66
N ASN A 249 1.69 -10.34 -17.83
CA ASN A 249 1.68 -11.12 -19.05
C ASN A 249 0.70 -12.29 -18.93
N SER A 250 0.25 -12.85 -20.06
CA SER A 250 -0.54 -14.09 -20.06
C SER A 250 0.25 -15.22 -19.36
N GLY A 251 -0.44 -16.01 -18.54
CA GLY A 251 0.16 -17.13 -17.80
C GLY A 251 -0.54 -17.43 -16.48
N GLU A 252 0.03 -18.38 -15.75
CA GLU A 252 -0.45 -18.82 -14.44
C GLU A 252 0.28 -18.09 -13.32
N TYR A 253 -0.46 -17.71 -12.28
CA TYR A 253 0.03 -16.94 -11.15
C TYR A 253 -0.51 -17.50 -9.83
N VAL A 254 0.16 -17.13 -8.74
CA VAL A 254 -0.29 -17.37 -7.37
C VAL A 254 -0.26 -16.08 -6.57
N LEU A 255 -1.27 -15.92 -5.72
CA LEU A 255 -1.30 -15.00 -4.60
C LEU A 255 -1.04 -15.81 -3.33
N PHE A 256 -0.18 -15.32 -2.45
CA PHE A 256 0.01 -15.97 -1.15
C PHE A 256 0.45 -15.00 -0.06
N CYS A 257 0.20 -15.38 1.19
CA CYS A 257 0.57 -14.61 2.37
C CYS A 257 1.79 -15.23 3.07
N MET A 258 2.91 -14.50 3.09
CA MET A 258 4.13 -14.88 3.82
C MET A 258 4.20 -14.26 5.22
N ALA A 259 3.09 -13.75 5.77
CA ALA A 259 3.07 -13.30 7.15
C ALA A 259 3.39 -14.48 8.08
N ASN A 260 4.33 -14.29 9.01
CA ASN A 260 4.64 -15.25 10.05
C ASN A 260 3.97 -14.83 11.36
N ALA A 261 3.02 -15.64 11.81
CA ALA A 261 2.44 -15.57 13.15
C ALA A 261 2.80 -16.86 13.88
N GLU A 262 3.23 -16.75 15.14
CA GLU A 262 3.45 -17.90 16.03
C GLU A 262 4.47 -18.94 15.49
N GLY A 263 5.43 -18.49 14.67
CA GLY A 263 6.51 -19.33 14.15
C GLY A 263 6.17 -20.12 12.87
N LYS A 264 5.04 -19.83 12.21
CA LYS A 264 4.69 -20.40 10.91
C LYS A 264 4.19 -19.34 9.93
N PHE A 265 4.50 -19.54 8.64
CA PHE A 265 3.94 -18.71 7.56
C PHE A 265 2.49 -19.07 7.30
N HIS A 266 1.61 -18.07 7.14
CA HIS A 266 0.21 -18.31 6.75
C HIS A 266 0.08 -19.10 5.44
N LEU A 267 1.05 -18.98 4.51
CA LEU A 267 1.15 -19.83 3.31
C LEU A 267 1.05 -21.33 3.65
N LEU A 268 1.70 -21.77 4.74
CA LEU A 268 1.71 -23.18 5.14
C LEU A 268 0.39 -23.65 5.75
N ASP A 269 -0.48 -22.71 6.14
CA ASP A 269 -1.84 -22.98 6.59
C ASP A 269 -2.86 -22.85 5.44
N GLY A 270 -2.40 -22.73 4.19
CA GLY A 270 -3.24 -22.72 2.99
C GLY A 270 -3.59 -21.33 2.47
N ALA A 271 -2.97 -20.25 2.96
CA ALA A 271 -3.17 -18.90 2.46
C ALA A 271 -2.49 -18.68 1.08
N ILE A 272 -3.01 -19.38 0.06
CA ILE A 272 -2.55 -19.34 -1.33
C ILE A 272 -3.71 -19.59 -2.29
N THR A 273 -3.77 -18.80 -3.36
CA THR A 273 -4.79 -18.88 -4.41
C THR A 273 -4.11 -18.75 -5.77
N SER A 274 -4.40 -19.65 -6.71
CA SER A 274 -3.94 -19.51 -8.10
C SER A 274 -4.95 -18.75 -8.96
N PHE A 275 -4.45 -18.09 -10.00
CA PHE A 275 -5.28 -17.45 -11.02
C PHE A 275 -4.55 -17.42 -12.36
N THR A 276 -5.34 -17.39 -13.44
CA THR A 276 -4.83 -17.30 -14.81
C THR A 276 -5.06 -15.91 -15.37
N VAL A 277 -4.02 -15.33 -15.97
CA VAL A 277 -4.14 -14.14 -16.82
C VAL A 277 -4.18 -14.60 -18.28
N LYS A 278 -5.22 -14.19 -19.00
CA LYS A 278 -5.40 -14.49 -20.43
C LYS A 278 -4.81 -13.39 -21.30
#